data_AF-A0A2R4BRW5-F1
#
_entry.id   AF-A0A2R4BRW5-F1
#
_cell.length_a   1.000
_cell.length_b   1.000
_cell.length_c   1.000
_cell.angle_alpha   90.00
_cell.angle_beta   90.00
_cell.angle_gamma   90.00
#
_symmetry.space_group_name_H-M   'P 1'
#
loop_
_entity.id
_entity.type
_entity.pdbx_description
1 polymer ?
#
loop_
_entity_poly.entity_id
_entity_poly.type
_entity_poly.pdbx_seq_one_letter_code
_entity_poly.pdbx_strand_id
1 'polypeptide(L)' 'MSATPHTQVHWEENTARPCRKCKWQTPDPTDPLRGQCTVNRHAMGGVWKRWIRDVEHMTCSRHEEGELSFRDHV' A
#
# COMPACT_ATOMS: atom_id res chain seq x y z
N MET A 1 -10.91 0.90 -24.99
CA MET A 1 -10.17 1.94 -24.27
C MET A 1 -9.56 1.29 -23.03
N SER A 2 -8.28 0.95 -23.04
CA SER A 2 -7.63 0.37 -21.85
C SER A 2 -7.18 1.52 -20.95
N ALA A 3 -7.84 1.71 -19.81
CA ALA A 3 -7.40 2.66 -18.79
C ALA A 3 -6.01 2.25 -18.30
N THR A 4 -5.06 3.18 -18.35
CA THR A 4 -3.71 2.94 -17.83
C THR A 4 -3.80 2.67 -16.32
N PRO A 5 -3.34 1.52 -15.83
CA PRO A 5 -3.50 1.19 -14.41
C PRO A 5 -2.68 2.15 -13.53
N HIS A 6 -3.35 2.82 -12.58
CA HIS A 6 -2.69 3.69 -11.61
C HIS A 6 -1.81 2.86 -10.67
N THR A 7 -0.49 2.89 -10.90
CA THR A 7 0.49 2.10 -10.12
C THR A 7 0.84 2.73 -8.78
N GLN A 8 0.62 4.03 -8.62
CA GLN A 8 0.79 4.76 -7.36
C GLN A 8 -0.51 4.76 -6.54
N VAL A 9 -0.38 4.99 -5.24
CA VAL A 9 -1.52 5.07 -4.32
C VAL A 9 -2.38 6.29 -4.69
N HIS A 10 -3.68 6.06 -4.88
CA HIS A 10 -4.68 7.06 -5.22
C HIS A 10 -5.98 6.81 -4.46
N TRP A 11 -6.86 7.81 -4.41
CA TRP A 11 -8.17 7.73 -3.77
C TRP A 11 -9.16 6.95 -4.65
N GLU A 12 -9.91 6.05 -4.02
CA GLU A 12 -11.00 5.26 -4.63
C GLU A 12 -12.06 4.99 -3.53
N GLU A 13 -13.12 5.78 -3.49
CA GLU A 13 -14.06 5.92 -2.36
C GLU A 13 -14.81 4.64 -1.97
N ASN A 14 -15.01 3.70 -2.90
CA ASN A 14 -15.66 2.42 -2.62
C ASN A 14 -14.77 1.27 -3.12
N THR A 15 -13.48 1.36 -2.84
CA THR A 15 -12.53 0.37 -3.34
C THR A 15 -12.77 -1.01 -2.73
N ALA A 16 -12.85 -2.03 -3.59
CA ALA A 16 -12.84 -3.42 -3.16
C ALA A 16 -11.43 -3.89 -2.73
N ARG A 17 -10.41 -3.04 -2.91
CA ARG A 17 -8.99 -3.33 -2.72
C ARG A 17 -8.33 -2.30 -1.79
N PRO A 18 -8.84 -2.08 -0.57
CA PRO A 18 -8.33 -1.06 0.32
C PRO A 18 -6.88 -1.35 0.73
N CYS A 19 -6.08 -0.31 0.90
CA CYS A 19 -4.70 -0.45 1.39
C CYS A 19 -4.62 -1.26 2.71
N ARG A 20 -5.63 -1.19 3.58
CA ARG A 20 -5.70 -1.92 4.85
C ARG A 20 -5.57 -3.44 4.70
N LYS A 21 -6.00 -4.01 3.57
CA LYS A 21 -5.93 -5.47 3.30
C LYS A 21 -4.70 -5.87 2.48
N CYS A 22 -3.92 -4.90 2.04
CA CYS A 22 -2.80 -5.12 1.15
C CYS A 22 -1.57 -5.60 1.92
N LYS A 23 -0.94 -6.69 1.48
CA LYS A 23 0.28 -7.23 2.12
C LYS A 23 1.45 -6.23 2.15
N TRP A 24 1.43 -5.25 1.25
CA TRP A 24 2.45 -4.21 1.19
C TRP A 24 2.23 -3.07 2.18
N GLN A 25 1.08 -3.02 2.84
CA GLN A 25 0.77 -2.00 3.85
C GLN A 25 1.27 -2.48 5.21
N THR A 26 1.82 -1.53 5.96
CA THR A 26 1.99 -1.64 7.41
C THR A 26 1.38 -0.39 8.04
N PRO A 27 0.79 -0.47 9.25
CA PRO A 27 0.27 0.70 9.94
C PRO A 27 1.32 1.81 10.09
N ASP A 28 0.87 3.06 10.11
CA ASP A 28 1.68 4.20 10.53
C ASP A 28 2.17 4.00 11.99
N PRO A 29 3.36 4.47 12.37
CA PRO A 29 3.91 4.19 13.70
C PRO A 29 3.17 4.92 14.84
N THR A 30 2.26 5.85 14.52
CA THR A 30 1.56 6.65 15.53
C THR A 30 0.04 6.58 15.39
N ASP A 31 -0.49 6.73 14.18
CA ASP A 31 -1.95 6.80 13.94
C ASP A 31 -2.45 5.60 13.12
N PRO A 32 -3.23 4.66 13.71
CA PRO A 32 -3.66 3.45 13.03
C PRO A 32 -4.64 3.68 11.88
N LEU A 33 -5.19 4.89 11.71
CA LEU A 33 -6.01 5.26 10.55
C LEU A 33 -5.15 5.52 9.30
N ARG A 34 -3.84 5.65 9.48
CA ARG A 34 -2.85 5.90 8.43
C ARG A 34 -1.99 4.67 8.20
N GLY A 35 -1.22 4.69 7.11
CA GLY A 35 -0.36 3.57 6.74
C GLY A 35 0.94 3.96 6.06
N GLN A 36 1.78 2.96 5.87
CA GLN A 36 3.00 3.02 5.09
C GLN A 36 2.94 1.95 3.99
N CYS A 37 2.97 2.37 2.74
CA CYS A 37 3.07 1.48 1.59
C CYS A 37 4.53 1.11 1.33
N THR A 38 4.85 -0.19 1.35
CA THR A 38 6.22 -0.74 1.17
C THR A 38 6.45 -1.38 -0.21
N VAL A 39 5.49 -1.26 -1.13
CA VAL A 39 5.52 -1.92 -2.45
C VAL A 39 6.68 -1.47 -3.35
N ASN A 40 7.24 -0.28 -3.11
CA ASN A 40 8.35 0.25 -3.91
C ASN A 40 9.69 -0.24 -3.35
N ARG A 41 10.08 -1.45 -3.76
CA ARG A 41 11.34 -2.09 -3.37
C ARG A 41 12.35 -1.96 -4.50
N HIS A 42 13.51 -1.41 -4.18
CA HIS A 42 14.60 -1.22 -5.13
C HIS A 42 15.46 -2.48 -5.22
N ALA A 43 16.04 -2.76 -6.40
CA ALA A 43 16.90 -3.93 -6.62
C ALA A 43 18.14 -3.98 -5.69
N MET A 44 18.55 -2.82 -5.15
CA MET A 44 19.63 -2.70 -4.17
C MET A 44 19.17 -2.90 -2.71
N GLY A 45 17.95 -3.38 -2.47
CA GLY A 45 17.42 -3.69 -1.14
C GLY A 45 16.66 -2.56 -0.44
N GLY A 46 16.70 -1.32 -0.96
CA GLY A 46 15.99 -0.18 -0.36
C GLY A 46 14.47 -0.31 -0.44
N VAL A 47 13.77 -0.14 0.69
CA VAL A 47 12.30 -0.09 0.76
C VAL A 47 11.86 1.37 0.85
N TRP A 48 11.44 1.96 -0.27
CA TRP A 48 11.08 3.37 -0.32
C TRP A 48 9.59 3.57 -0.02
N LYS A 49 9.31 3.76 1.27
CA LYS A 49 7.94 3.89 1.77
C LYS A 49 7.19 5.08 1.17
N ARG A 50 5.87 4.96 1.08
CA ARG A 50 4.93 6.07 0.83
C ARG A 50 3.90 6.11 1.95
N TRP A 51 3.67 7.30 2.49
CA TRP A 51 2.65 7.50 3.50
C TRP A 51 1.24 7.45 2.89
N ILE A 52 0.34 6.71 3.54
CA ILE A 52 -1.05 6.51 3.15
C ILE A 52 -1.90 7.30 4.14
N ARG A 53 -2.72 8.22 3.63
CA ARG A 53 -3.54 9.12 4.46
C ARG A 53 -4.80 8.46 5.00
N ASP A 54 -5.36 7.53 4.24
CA ASP A 54 -6.56 6.78 4.55
C ASP A 54 -6.39 5.35 4.03
N VAL A 55 -6.38 4.37 4.93
CA VAL A 55 -6.13 2.97 4.55
C VAL A 55 -7.38 2.26 4.01
N GLU A 56 -8.57 2.82 4.17
CA GLU A 56 -9.84 2.24 3.70
C GLU A 56 -10.20 2.70 2.28
N HIS A 57 -9.89 3.95 1.93
CA HIS A 57 -10.34 4.56 0.68
C HIS A 57 -9.21 4.82 -0.32
N MET A 58 -8.02 4.27 -0.08
CA MET A 58 -6.89 4.37 -1.01
C MET A 58 -6.49 2.99 -1.54
N THR A 59 -6.08 2.94 -2.81
CA THR A 59 -5.63 1.72 -3.48
C THR A 59 -4.63 2.01 -4.60
N CYS A 60 -4.12 0.97 -5.26
CA CYS A 60 -3.40 1.04 -6.53
C CYS A 60 -3.48 -0.29 -7.28
N SER A 61 -3.00 -0.33 -8.53
CA SER A 61 -2.97 -1.55 -9.34
C SER A 61 -2.09 -2.68 -8.81
N ARG A 62 -1.22 -2.39 -7.83
CA ARG A 62 -0.32 -3.36 -7.18
C ARG A 62 -0.87 -3.93 -5.87
N HIS A 63 -2.15 -3.70 -5.59
CA HIS A 63 -2.82 -4.29 -4.44
C HIS A 63 -2.77 -5.83 -4.52
N GLU A 64 -2.38 -6.46 -3.41
CA GLU A 64 -2.42 -7.90 -3.25
C GLU A 64 -2.82 -8.19 -1.80
N GLU A 65 -3.89 -8.97 -1.62
CA GLU A 65 -4.40 -9.28 -0.29
C GLU A 65 -3.44 -10.18 0.48
N GLY A 66 -3.29 -9.91 1.78
CA GLY A 66 -2.49 -10.74 2.69
C GLY A 66 -1.68 -9.91 3.68
N GLU A 67 -0.72 -10.56 4.33
CA GLU A 67 0.18 -9.96 5.32
C GLU A 67 1.58 -10.52 5.13
N LEU A 68 2.60 -9.66 5.10
CA LEU A 68 3.99 -10.09 5.02
C LEU A 68 4.51 -10.51 6.41
N SER A 69 5.46 -11.44 6.45
CA SER A 69 6.18 -11.74 7.70
C SER A 69 7.00 -10.55 8.17
N PHE A 70 7.32 -10.48 9.47
CA PHE A 70 8.24 -9.47 10.02
C PHE A 70 9.59 -9.44 9.30
N ARG A 71 10.05 -10.58 8.77
CA ARG A 71 11.32 -10.70 8.01
C ARG A 71 11.33 -9.90 6.71
N ASP A 72 10.16 -9.69 6.13
CA ASP A 72 9.98 -9.01 4.85
C ASP A 72 9.52 -7.55 5.05
N HIS A 73 9.28 -7.14 6.30
CA HIS A 73 9.08 -5.75 6.68
C HIS A 73 10.42 -5.01 6.80
N VAL A 74 10.38 -3.70 7.09
CA VAL A 74 11.57 -2.84 7.28
C VAL A 74 12.06 -2.93 8.71
#